data_AF-A0A7M3YJ43-F1
#
_entry.id   AF-A0A7M3YJ43-F1
#
_cell.length_a   1.000
_cell.length_b   1.000
_cell.length_c   1.000
_cell.angle_alpha   90.00
_cell.angle_beta   90.00
_cell.angle_gamma   90.00
#
_symmetry.space_group_name_H-M   'P 1'
#
loop_
_entity.id
_entity.type
_entity.pdbx_description
1 polymer ?
#
loop_
_entity_poly.entity_id
_entity_poly.type
_entity_poly.pdbx_seq_one_letter_code
_entity_poly.pdbx_strand_id
1 'polypeptide(L)'
;RLCVEAHGRARLARLPAGTMQILGAEKAFFNHLKTGAPSPKHGHIFMHPWISRSPKWVRGKIARTVAAKASIAARCDAYGGEVWGQEAVDAVAARVEVIRTENSKPRQR
;
A
#
# COMPACT_ATOMS: atom_id res chain seq x y z
N ARG A 1 -4.81 -5.42 -11.49
CA ARG A 1 -4.40 -6.43 -10.48
C ARG A 1 -5.23 -6.30 -9.20
N LEU A 2 -5.19 -5.18 -8.49
CA LEU A 2 -5.94 -5.00 -7.23
C LEU A 2 -7.46 -5.21 -7.37
N CYS A 3 -8.11 -4.69 -8.42
CA CYS A 3 -9.55 -4.93 -8.63
C CYS A 3 -9.90 -6.41 -8.85
N VAL A 4 -9.01 -7.16 -9.51
CA VAL A 4 -9.21 -8.60 -9.78
C VAL A 4 -9.07 -9.37 -8.47
N GLU A 5 -8.02 -9.09 -7.70
CA GLU A 5 -7.76 -9.73 -6.41
C GLU A 5 -8.84 -9.38 -5.35
N ALA A 6 -9.39 -8.17 -5.41
CA ALA A 6 -10.52 -7.79 -4.57
C ALA A 6 -11.86 -8.37 -5.04
N HIS A 7 -11.91 -9.02 -6.21
CA HIS A 7 -13.13 -9.53 -6.85
C HIS A 7 -14.15 -8.41 -7.16
N GLY A 8 -13.67 -7.29 -7.66
CA GLY A 8 -14.48 -6.19 -8.16
C GLY A 8 -14.19 -4.83 -7.51
N ARG A 9 -14.55 -3.76 -8.23
CA ARG A 9 -14.34 -2.37 -7.81
C ARG A 9 -15.09 -2.05 -6.51
N ALA A 10 -16.34 -2.51 -6.39
CA ALA A 10 -17.18 -2.26 -5.22
C ALA A 10 -16.57 -2.87 -3.94
N ARG A 11 -16.03 -4.10 -4.03
CA ARG A 11 -15.36 -4.74 -2.89
C ARG A 11 -14.04 -4.06 -2.57
N LEU A 12 -13.23 -3.72 -3.58
CA LEU A 12 -11.96 -2.99 -3.40
C LEU A 12 -12.16 -1.68 -2.63
N ALA A 13 -13.18 -0.89 -2.96
CA ALA A 13 -13.49 0.38 -2.31
C ALA A 13 -13.87 0.24 -0.82
N ARG A 14 -14.41 -0.92 -0.42
CA ARG A 14 -14.80 -1.23 0.96
C ARG A 14 -13.65 -1.78 1.80
N LEU A 15 -12.54 -2.19 1.18
CA LEU A 15 -11.40 -2.71 1.93
C LEU A 15 -10.79 -1.60 2.80
N PRO A 16 -10.33 -1.94 4.02
CA PRO A 16 -9.51 -1.03 4.80
C PRO A 16 -8.10 -0.96 4.19
N ALA A 17 -7.39 0.14 4.47
CA ALA A 17 -6.04 0.35 3.96
C ALA A 17 -5.06 -0.77 4.35
N GLY A 18 -5.24 -1.37 5.54
CA GLY A 18 -4.45 -2.52 5.97
C GLY A 18 -4.61 -3.73 5.05
N THR A 19 -5.84 -4.07 4.65
CA THR A 19 -6.09 -5.16 3.70
C THR A 19 -5.57 -4.80 2.31
N MET A 20 -5.76 -3.56 1.84
CA MET A 20 -5.19 -3.11 0.57
C MET A 20 -3.66 -3.24 0.56
N GLN A 21 -3.00 -2.97 1.68
CA GLN A 21 -1.55 -3.06 1.82
C GLN A 21 -1.06 -4.49 1.54
N ILE A 22 -1.78 -5.50 2.00
CA ILE A 22 -1.37 -6.92 1.93
C ILE A 22 -2.15 -7.75 0.91
N LEU A 23 -2.98 -7.12 0.08
CA LEU A 23 -3.80 -7.80 -0.93
C LEU A 23 -2.89 -8.59 -1.91
N GLY A 24 -3.09 -9.89 -2.03
CA GLY A 24 -2.22 -10.84 -2.75
C GLY A 24 -1.11 -11.48 -1.88
N ALA A 25 -1.08 -11.23 -0.58
CA ALA A 25 -0.16 -11.85 0.40
C ALA A 25 -0.91 -12.62 1.50
N GLU A 26 -2.12 -13.09 1.20
CA GLU A 26 -3.04 -13.77 2.10
C GLU A 26 -2.38 -14.97 2.76
N LYS A 27 -1.67 -15.80 1.98
CA LYS A 27 -0.96 -16.99 2.50
C LYS A 27 0.04 -16.60 3.60
N ALA A 28 0.83 -15.56 3.39
CA ALA A 28 1.81 -15.09 4.38
C ALA A 28 1.12 -14.44 5.58
N PHE A 29 0.03 -13.71 5.36
CA PHE A 29 -0.76 -13.10 6.43
C PHE A 29 -1.44 -14.14 7.32
N PHE A 30 -2.10 -15.14 6.74
CA PHE A 30 -2.70 -16.23 7.50
C PHE A 30 -1.65 -17.09 8.20
N ASN A 31 -0.46 -17.25 7.62
CA ASN A 31 0.64 -17.89 8.31
C ASN A 31 1.09 -17.09 9.55
N HIS A 32 1.18 -15.75 9.45
CA HIS A 32 1.44 -14.88 10.59
C HIS A 32 0.40 -15.07 11.71
N LEU A 33 -0.89 -15.08 11.37
CA LEU A 33 -1.96 -15.28 12.35
C LEU A 33 -1.92 -16.66 13.02
N LYS A 34 -1.54 -17.71 12.29
CA LYS A 34 -1.47 -19.09 12.81
C LYS A 34 -0.24 -19.39 13.64
N THR A 35 0.91 -18.86 13.23
CA THR A 35 2.23 -19.28 13.75
C THR A 35 2.98 -18.18 14.49
N GLY A 36 2.51 -16.93 14.43
CA GLY A 36 3.25 -15.78 14.93
C GLY A 36 4.44 -15.35 14.06
N ALA A 37 4.64 -15.98 12.89
CA ALA A 37 5.67 -15.58 11.94
C ALA A 37 5.54 -14.09 11.53
N PRO A 38 6.61 -13.38 11.13
CA PRO A 38 6.52 -11.96 10.79
C PRO A 38 5.46 -11.66 9.71
N SER A 39 4.65 -10.63 9.93
CA SER A 39 3.58 -10.25 9.01
C SER A 39 4.10 -9.72 7.66
N PRO A 40 3.37 -9.94 6.55
CA PRO A 40 3.76 -9.40 5.25
C PRO A 40 3.66 -7.87 5.25
N LYS A 41 4.69 -7.21 4.72
CA LYS A 41 4.75 -5.73 4.64
C LYS A 41 3.95 -5.15 3.47
N HIS A 42 3.73 -5.95 2.43
CA HIS A 42 3.09 -5.53 1.19
C HIS A 42 2.65 -6.77 0.39
N GLY A 43 1.53 -6.67 -0.32
CA GLY A 43 1.07 -7.62 -1.32
C GLY A 43 1.41 -7.15 -2.74
N HIS A 44 0.42 -7.17 -3.65
CA HIS A 44 0.58 -6.73 -5.04
C HIS A 44 1.04 -5.28 -5.19
N ILE A 45 0.76 -4.42 -4.21
CA ILE A 45 1.25 -3.02 -4.23
C ILE A 45 2.78 -2.93 -4.29
N PHE A 46 3.51 -3.99 -3.92
CA PHE A 46 4.97 -4.07 -4.04
C PHE A 46 5.48 -3.77 -5.47
N MET A 47 4.67 -4.07 -6.48
CA MET A 47 5.04 -3.86 -7.89
C MET A 47 5.19 -2.37 -8.23
N HIS A 48 4.61 -1.46 -7.45
CA HIS A 48 4.75 -0.04 -7.67
C HIS A 48 6.22 0.41 -7.49
N PRO A 49 6.81 1.18 -8.42
CA PRO A 49 8.22 1.59 -8.36
C PRO A 49 8.60 2.30 -7.06
N TRP A 50 7.68 3.07 -6.47
CA TRP A 50 7.89 3.70 -5.18
C TRP A 50 8.23 2.72 -4.06
N ILE A 51 7.73 1.48 -4.13
CA ILE A 51 7.96 0.45 -3.12
C ILE A 51 9.09 -0.49 -3.56
N SER A 52 9.02 -1.06 -4.78
CA SER A 52 10.00 -2.06 -5.25
C SER A 52 11.44 -1.52 -5.27
N ARG A 53 11.63 -0.27 -5.72
CA ARG A 53 12.95 0.38 -5.81
C ARG A 53 13.43 0.96 -4.48
N SER A 54 12.59 0.99 -3.44
CA SER A 54 12.98 1.52 -2.14
C SER A 54 13.78 0.52 -1.31
N PRO A 55 14.66 0.98 -0.39
CA PRO A 55 15.39 0.10 0.52
C PRO A 55 14.49 -0.73 1.43
N LYS A 56 14.89 -1.97 1.74
CA LYS A 56 14.06 -2.98 2.43
C LYS A 56 13.44 -2.47 3.74
N TRP A 57 14.15 -1.65 4.52
CA TRP A 57 13.68 -1.12 5.80
C TRP A 57 12.63 -0.01 5.66
N VAL A 58 12.55 0.66 4.51
CA VAL A 58 11.58 1.75 4.24
C VAL A 58 10.32 1.23 3.55
N ARG A 59 10.41 0.11 2.81
CA ARG A 59 9.31 -0.45 2.00
C ARG A 59 7.98 -0.55 2.74
N GLY A 60 7.99 -1.00 4.00
CA GLY A 60 6.75 -1.13 4.78
C GLY A 60 6.08 0.21 5.09
N LYS A 61 6.86 1.27 5.33
CA LYS A 61 6.35 2.62 5.58
C LYS A 61 5.71 3.20 4.32
N ILE A 62 6.39 3.06 3.19
CA ILE A 62 5.88 3.52 1.89
C ILE A 62 4.64 2.71 1.49
N ALA A 63 4.67 1.39 1.64
CA ALA A 63 3.53 0.52 1.35
C ALA A 63 2.26 0.93 2.10
N ARG A 64 2.39 1.28 3.39
CA ARG A 64 1.27 1.78 4.20
C ARG A 64 0.72 3.10 3.68
N THR A 65 1.58 4.07 3.37
CA THR A 65 1.15 5.37 2.83
C THR A 65 0.45 5.22 1.49
N VAL A 66 1.04 4.43 0.58
CA VAL A 66 0.47 4.18 -0.75
C VAL A 66 -0.86 3.46 -0.64
N ALA A 67 -0.97 2.42 0.20
CA ALA A 67 -2.23 1.71 0.41
C ALA A 67 -3.33 2.61 1.00
N ALA A 68 -2.98 3.50 1.94
CA ALA A 68 -3.94 4.45 2.49
C ALA A 68 -4.49 5.40 1.42
N LYS A 69 -3.61 5.96 0.59
CA LYS A 69 -4.00 6.90 -0.48
C LYS A 69 -4.75 6.20 -1.61
N ALA A 70 -4.30 5.02 -2.03
CA ALA A 70 -5.01 4.20 -3.00
C ALA A 70 -6.39 3.75 -2.49
N SER A 71 -6.58 3.56 -1.17
CA SER A 71 -7.90 3.25 -0.59
C SER A 71 -8.88 4.42 -0.72
N ILE A 72 -8.39 5.65 -0.56
CA ILE A 72 -9.20 6.85 -0.75
C ILE A 72 -9.55 6.99 -2.23
N ALA A 73 -8.56 6.87 -3.12
CA ALA A 73 -8.78 6.93 -4.57
C ALA A 73 -9.81 5.88 -5.04
N ALA A 74 -9.67 4.62 -4.58
CA ALA A 74 -10.61 3.56 -4.90
C ALA A 74 -12.05 3.84 -4.43
N ARG A 75 -12.23 4.59 -3.33
CA ARG A 75 -13.55 5.03 -2.85
C ARG A 75 -14.11 6.15 -3.71
N CYS A 76 -13.28 7.15 -4.05
CA CYS A 76 -13.67 8.21 -4.98
C CYS A 76 -14.16 7.61 -6.30
N ASP A 77 -13.40 6.68 -6.88
CA ASP A 77 -13.74 5.99 -8.15
C ASP A 77 -15.03 5.16 -8.08
N ALA A 78 -15.37 4.63 -6.91
CA ALA A 78 -16.54 3.76 -6.74
C ALA A 78 -17.81 4.54 -6.39
N TYR A 79 -17.70 5.67 -5.70
CA TYR A 79 -18.84 6.42 -5.15
C TYR A 79 -19.02 7.81 -5.76
N GLY A 80 -18.36 8.11 -6.88
CA GLY A 80 -18.52 9.38 -7.60
C GLY A 80 -17.88 10.58 -6.89
N GLY A 81 -16.77 10.34 -6.18
CA GLY A 81 -15.96 11.41 -5.60
C GLY A 81 -15.13 12.15 -6.65
N GLU A 82 -14.40 13.17 -6.23
CA GLU A 82 -13.52 13.94 -7.10
C GLU A 82 -12.44 13.05 -7.74
N VAL A 83 -12.24 13.23 -9.04
CA VAL A 83 -11.21 12.52 -9.81
C VAL A 83 -9.84 13.03 -9.37
N TRP A 84 -8.96 12.10 -9.02
CA TRP A 84 -7.59 12.45 -8.63
C TRP A 84 -6.79 12.87 -9.85
N GLY A 85 -6.46 14.16 -9.91
CA GLY A 85 -5.54 14.72 -10.90
C GLY A 85 -4.06 14.47 -10.55
N GLN A 86 -3.19 14.98 -11.42
CA GLN A 86 -1.74 14.86 -11.27
C GLN A 86 -1.24 15.46 -9.95
N GLU A 87 -1.81 16.59 -9.51
CA GLU A 87 -1.45 17.24 -8.25
C GLU A 87 -1.61 16.32 -7.03
N ALA A 88 -2.70 15.56 -6.97
CA ALA A 88 -2.93 14.60 -5.90
C ALA A 88 -1.89 13.48 -5.91
N VAL A 89 -1.49 13.01 -7.11
CA VAL A 89 -0.44 12.00 -7.28
C VAL A 89 0.91 12.55 -6.85
N ASP A 90 1.23 13.79 -7.23
CA ASP A 90 2.49 14.46 -6.89
C ASP A 90 2.60 14.70 -5.38
N ALA A 91 1.50 15.05 -4.71
CA ALA A 91 1.47 15.15 -3.25
C ALA A 91 1.79 13.80 -2.57
N VAL A 92 1.31 12.68 -3.13
CA VAL A 92 1.69 11.35 -2.64
C VAL A 92 3.16 11.05 -2.92
N ALA A 93 3.67 11.39 -4.10
CA ALA A 93 5.07 11.22 -4.47
C ALA A 93 5.99 11.99 -3.52
N ALA A 94 5.69 13.27 -3.25
CA ALA A 94 6.40 14.10 -2.30
C ALA A 94 6.43 13.46 -0.90
N ARG A 95 5.30 12.91 -0.44
CA ARG A 95 5.25 12.20 0.84
C ARG A 95 6.11 10.93 0.86
N VAL A 96 6.19 10.21 -0.26
CA VAL A 96 7.09 9.05 -0.38
C VAL A 96 8.55 9.46 -0.27
N GLU A 97 8.95 10.55 -0.93
CA GLU A 97 10.33 11.06 -0.85
C GLU A 97 10.67 11.53 0.56
N VAL A 98 9.77 12.24 1.25
CA VAL A 98 9.95 12.60 2.67
C VAL A 98 10.22 11.36 3.52
N ILE A 99 9.44 10.29 3.34
CA ILE A 99 9.64 9.03 4.07
C ILE A 99 11.01 8.40 3.75
N ARG A 100 11.50 8.49 2.52
CA ARG A 100 12.83 7.99 2.15
C ARG A 100 13.93 8.79 2.83
N THR A 101 13.85 10.12 2.79
CA THR A 101 14.85 11.01 3.37
C THR A 101 14.93 10.85 4.89
N GLU A 102 13.79 10.83 5.58
CA GLU A 102 13.72 10.59 7.03
C GLU A 102 14.24 9.21 7.45
N ASN A 103 14.29 8.25 6.54
CA ASN A 103 14.66 6.86 6.81
C ASN A 103 15.83 6.38 5.94
N SER A 104 16.78 7.29 5.70
CA SER A 104 17.97 7.04 4.89
C SER A 104 18.83 5.90 5.44
N LYS A 105 18.92 5.75 6.76
CA LYS A 105 19.69 4.70 7.44
C LYS A 105 18.78 3.58 7.96
N PRO A 106 19.22 2.32 7.92
CA PRO A 106 18.52 1.24 8.59
C PRO A 106 18.48 1.51 10.10
N ARG A 107 17.36 1.18 10.76
CA ARG A 107 17.32 1.18 12.22
C ARG A 107 18.33 0.15 12.72
N GLN A 108 19.28 0.60 13.56
CA GLN A 108 20.14 -0.31 14.30
C GLN A 108 19.25 -1.16 15.22
N ARG A 109 19.53 -2.47 15.24
CA ARG A 109 18.83 -3.45 16.07
C ARG A 109 19.45 -3.51 17.44
#